data_AF-A0A959XB19-F1
#
_entry.id   AF-A0A959XB19-F1
#
_cell.length_a   1.000
_cell.length_b   1.000
_cell.length_c   1.000
_cell.angle_alpha   90.00
_cell.angle_beta   90.00
_cell.angle_gamma   90.00
#
_symmetry.space_group_name_H-M   'P 1'
#
loop_
_entity.id
_entity.type
_entity.pdbx_description
1 polymer ?
#
loop_
_entity_poly.entity_id
_entity_poly.type
_entity_poly.pdbx_seq_one_letter_code
_entity_poly.pdbx_strand_id
1 'polypeptide(L)'
;QLENFDEREIDRIQAIIQSMTPFERQNPKAIDGSRRARIAKGAGRSVNDVNQLIERFFEARKMMESMARGGNPMMPGMPGVGKRSKSRQAPKAKKGKGARRSGNPAKAAAVQAARDEQQATAPGAAFGLGDQGVPDDFDPSQFPDLSKYLK
;
A
#
# COMPACT_ATOMS: atom_id res chain seq x y z
N GLN A 1 26.34 11.64 22.29
CA GLN A 1 26.17 10.65 21.22
C GLN A 1 25.74 11.36 19.94
N LEU A 2 26.63 12.14 19.31
CA LEU A 2 26.27 13.00 18.16
C LEU A 2 27.01 12.64 16.85
N GLU A 3 27.73 11.53 16.78
CA GLU A 3 28.72 11.28 15.71
C GLU A 3 28.53 9.97 14.93
N ASN A 4 27.29 9.45 14.82
CA ASN A 4 27.01 8.30 13.95
C ASN A 4 26.13 8.66 12.74
N PHE A 5 26.23 9.89 12.25
CA PHE A 5 25.65 10.22 10.94
C PHE A 5 26.56 9.62 9.86
N ASP A 6 26.13 8.51 9.28
CA ASP A 6 26.76 7.94 8.10
C ASP A 6 26.52 8.90 6.94
N GLU A 7 27.54 9.60 6.45
CA GLU A 7 27.44 10.52 5.29
C GLU A 7 26.77 9.82 4.09
N ARG A 8 26.98 8.51 3.96
CA ARG A 8 26.38 7.68 2.91
C ARG A 8 24.86 7.57 3.04
N GLU A 9 24.26 7.75 4.22
CA GLU A 9 22.80 7.86 4.34
C GLU A 9 22.26 9.15 3.75
N ILE A 10 23.00 10.26 3.87
CA ILE A 10 22.57 11.54 3.29
C ILE A 10 22.56 11.43 1.77
N ASP A 11 23.62 10.87 1.17
CA ASP A 11 23.70 10.64 -0.28
C ASP A 11 22.56 9.75 -0.78
N ARG A 12 22.21 8.72 -0.01
CA ARG A 12 21.08 7.82 -0.29
C ARG A 12 19.76 8.56 -0.36
N ILE A 13 19.49 9.36 0.66
CA ILE A 13 18.26 10.14 0.76
C ILE A 13 18.22 11.16 -0.38
N GLN A 14 19.34 11.82 -0.67
CA GLN A 14 19.45 12.79 -1.74
C GLN A 14 19.14 12.17 -3.11
N ALA A 15 19.70 10.99 -3.41
CA ALA A 15 19.42 10.27 -4.65
C ALA A 15 17.93 9.92 -4.82
N ILE A 16 17.25 9.51 -3.73
CA ILE A 16 15.81 9.22 -3.74
C ILE A 16 15.00 10.49 -3.99
N ILE A 17 15.30 11.60 -3.32
CA ILE A 17 14.57 12.87 -3.46
C ILE A 17 14.78 13.49 -4.84
N GLN A 18 15.99 13.38 -5.40
CA GLN A 18 16.30 13.85 -6.75
C GLN A 18 15.54 13.06 -7.82
N SER A 19 15.27 11.77 -7.57
CA SER A 19 14.48 10.91 -8.47
C SER A 19 12.97 11.20 -8.45
N MET A 20 12.48 11.99 -7.50
CA MET A 20 11.09 12.43 -7.44
C MET A 20 10.81 13.57 -8.42
N THR A 21 9.55 13.68 -8.85
CA THR A 21 9.07 14.88 -9.57
C THR A 21 8.77 16.02 -8.59
N PRO A 22 8.76 17.29 -9.04
CA PRO A 22 8.40 18.43 -8.19
C PRO A 22 7.03 18.26 -7.51
N PHE A 23 6.06 17.70 -8.21
CA PHE A 23 4.72 17.42 -7.68
C PHE A 23 4.76 16.42 -6.53
N GLU A 24 5.53 15.34 -6.65
CA GLU A 24 5.66 14.30 -5.61
C GLU A 24 6.36 14.83 -4.36
N ARG A 25 7.36 15.71 -4.52
CA ARG A 25 8.04 16.36 -3.38
C ARG A 25 7.10 17.26 -2.57
N GLN A 26 6.24 18.00 -3.26
CA GLN A 26 5.25 18.87 -2.61
C GLN A 26 4.09 18.03 -2.00
N ASN A 27 3.74 16.92 -2.65
CA ASN A 27 2.64 16.05 -2.26
C ASN A 27 3.08 14.60 -2.03
N PRO A 28 3.78 14.29 -0.92
CA PRO A 28 4.25 12.93 -0.64
C PRO A 28 3.12 11.89 -0.49
N LYS A 29 1.88 12.33 -0.22
CA LYS A 29 0.69 11.47 -0.15
C LYS A 29 0.26 10.93 -1.52
N ALA A 30 0.64 11.61 -2.61
CA ALA A 30 0.30 11.20 -3.97
C ALA A 30 1.22 10.09 -4.51
N ILE A 31 2.22 9.65 -3.72
CA ILE A 31 3.16 8.61 -4.13
C ILE A 31 2.53 7.23 -3.92
N ASP A 32 2.01 6.65 -5.00
CA ASP A 32 1.50 5.28 -5.04
C ASP A 32 2.63 4.23 -5.22
N GLY A 33 2.26 2.96 -5.42
CA GLY A 33 3.23 1.87 -5.63
C GLY A 33 4.00 1.99 -6.95
N SER A 34 3.35 2.46 -8.01
CA SER A 34 4.00 2.65 -9.32
C SER A 34 5.05 3.76 -9.26
N ARG A 35 4.72 4.87 -8.61
CA ARG A 35 5.65 5.99 -8.37
C ARG A 35 6.83 5.55 -7.48
N ARG A 36 6.57 4.79 -6.41
CA ARG A 36 7.65 4.20 -5.59
C ARG A 36 8.60 3.33 -6.41
N ALA A 37 8.08 2.48 -7.29
CA ALA A 37 8.90 1.66 -8.18
C ALA A 37 9.74 2.50 -9.16
N ARG A 38 9.16 3.57 -9.74
CA ARG A 38 9.88 4.52 -10.61
C ARG A 38 11.02 5.22 -9.86
N ILE A 39 10.74 5.76 -8.68
CA ILE A 39 11.71 6.48 -7.84
C ILE A 39 12.85 5.54 -7.43
N ALA A 40 12.52 4.33 -6.99
CA ALA A 40 13.50 3.30 -6.61
C ALA A 40 14.45 2.97 -7.77
N LYS A 41 13.91 2.73 -8.97
CA LYS A 41 14.70 2.50 -10.19
C LYS A 41 15.59 3.70 -10.54
N GLY A 42 15.06 4.92 -10.47
CA GLY A 42 15.81 6.15 -10.76
C GLY A 42 16.95 6.42 -9.77
N ALA A 43 16.75 6.06 -8.51
CA ALA A 43 17.73 6.26 -7.44
C ALA A 43 18.74 5.10 -7.29
N GLY A 44 18.55 3.98 -8.03
CA GLY A 44 19.33 2.75 -7.84
C GLY A 44 19.12 2.11 -6.45
N ARG A 45 17.90 2.20 -5.92
CA ARG A 45 17.53 1.75 -4.56
C ARG A 45 16.35 0.80 -4.56
N SER A 46 16.09 0.20 -3.41
CA SER A 46 14.93 -0.68 -3.25
C SER A 46 13.65 0.13 -3.05
N VAL A 47 12.51 -0.46 -3.40
CA VAL A 47 11.18 0.13 -3.12
C VAL A 47 10.96 0.30 -1.61
N ASN A 48 11.56 -0.56 -0.80
CA ASN A 48 11.47 -0.49 0.66
C ASN A 48 12.18 0.77 1.20
N ASP A 49 13.36 1.11 0.67
CA ASP A 49 14.09 2.33 1.08
C ASP A 49 13.25 3.59 0.83
N VAL A 50 12.57 3.65 -0.31
CA VAL A 50 11.66 4.75 -0.65
C VAL A 50 10.47 4.78 0.32
N ASN A 51 9.91 3.61 0.66
CA ASN A 51 8.78 3.52 1.58
C ASN A 51 9.15 4.02 2.99
N GLN A 52 10.29 3.57 3.52
CA GLN A 52 10.80 3.99 4.83
C GLN A 52 11.04 5.50 4.89
N LEU A 53 11.59 6.09 3.82
CA LEU A 53 11.80 7.53 3.76
C LEU A 53 10.47 8.29 3.84
N ILE A 54 9.46 7.84 3.09
CA ILE A 54 8.12 8.46 3.09
C ILE A 54 7.46 8.34 4.46
N GLU A 55 7.54 7.17 5.09
CA GLU A 55 7.00 6.94 6.44
C GLU A 55 7.64 7.86 7.48
N ARG A 56 8.98 7.93 7.49
CA ARG A 56 9.74 8.81 8.38
C ARG A 56 9.42 10.28 8.15
N PHE A 57 9.20 10.69 6.90
CA PHE A 57 8.76 12.04 6.59
C PHE A 57 7.39 12.36 7.21
N PHE A 58 6.41 11.45 7.12
CA PHE A 58 5.09 11.66 7.73
C PHE A 58 5.13 11.67 9.26
N GLU A 59 5.98 10.82 9.85
CA GLU A 59 6.21 10.81 11.29
C GLU A 59 6.81 12.14 11.77
N ALA A 60 7.88 12.60 11.12
CA ALA A 60 8.51 13.88 11.40
C ALA A 60 7.54 15.05 11.20
N ARG A 61 6.75 15.04 10.13
CA ARG A 61 5.72 16.05 9.87
C ARG A 61 4.68 16.09 10.98
N LYS A 62 4.22 14.93 11.45
CA LYS A 62 3.25 14.85 12.55
C LYS A 62 3.82 15.44 13.84
N MET A 63 5.08 15.14 14.15
CA MET A 63 5.77 15.72 15.31
C MET A 63 5.89 17.25 15.17
N MET A 64 6.33 17.74 14.00
CA MET A 64 6.43 19.19 13.74
C MET A 64 5.08 19.89 13.84
N GLU A 65 4.00 19.31 13.29
CA GLU A 65 2.66 19.88 13.37
C GLU A 65 2.14 19.91 14.82
N SER A 66 2.46 18.89 15.62
CA SER A 66 2.09 18.83 17.03
C SER A 66 2.83 19.88 17.88
N MET A 67 4.10 20.12 17.56
CA MET A 67 4.93 21.15 18.21
C MET A 67 4.49 22.56 17.76
N ALA A 68 4.21 22.75 16.47
CA ALA A 68 3.73 24.03 15.92
C ALA A 68 2.35 24.44 16.47
N ARG A 69 1.50 23.47 16.84
CA ARG A 69 0.23 23.71 17.53
C ARG A 69 0.37 24.05 19.02
N GLY A 70 1.59 24.17 19.55
CA GLY A 70 1.83 24.52 20.96
C GLY A 70 1.58 23.37 21.94
N GLY A 71 1.51 22.12 21.46
CA GLY A 71 1.33 20.94 22.30
C GLY A 71 2.64 20.55 22.99
N ASN A 72 2.83 20.99 24.23
CA ASN A 72 3.95 20.54 25.05
C ASN A 72 3.85 19.01 25.26
N PRO A 73 4.84 18.18 24.89
CA PRO A 73 4.80 16.72 25.06
C PRO A 73 4.91 16.26 26.53
N MET A 74 4.83 17.19 27.51
CA MET A 74 5.10 16.95 28.92
C MET A 74 3.88 17.03 29.85
N MET A 75 2.64 16.92 29.35
CA MET A 75 1.47 16.85 30.24
C MET A 75 0.72 15.50 30.19
N PRO A 76 1.33 14.39 30.66
CA PRO A 76 0.58 13.24 31.15
C PRO A 76 0.04 13.57 32.54
N GLY A 77 -1.25 13.93 32.62
CA GLY A 77 -1.97 14.03 33.89
C GLY A 77 -2.68 15.35 34.12
N MET A 78 -3.93 15.42 33.67
CA MET A 78 -4.93 16.24 34.37
C MET A 78 -6.15 15.36 34.65
N PRO A 79 -6.21 14.72 35.84
CA PRO A 79 -7.36 13.96 36.28
C PRO A 79 -8.43 14.91 36.83
N GLY A 80 -9.58 14.93 36.15
CA GLY A 80 -10.85 15.34 36.75
C GLY A 80 -11.28 16.78 36.54
N VAL A 81 -12.45 16.95 35.92
CA VAL A 81 -13.64 17.65 36.43
C VAL A 81 -14.73 17.50 35.36
N GLY A 82 -15.82 16.81 35.70
CA GLY A 82 -16.96 16.66 34.79
C GLY A 82 -17.92 15.52 35.14
N LYS A 83 -18.55 15.59 36.31
CA LYS A 83 -19.65 14.71 36.76
C LYS A 83 -20.87 14.75 35.81
N ARG A 84 -21.68 13.68 35.92
CA ARG A 84 -23.09 13.48 35.52
C ARG A 84 -23.25 12.83 34.15
N SER A 85 -24.11 11.83 33.94
CA SER A 85 -25.06 11.12 34.80
C SER A 85 -25.65 9.95 34.01
N LYS A 86 -25.63 8.77 34.61
CA LYS A 86 -26.74 7.81 34.67
C LYS A 86 -27.64 7.68 33.41
N SER A 87 -27.34 6.68 32.59
CA SER A 87 -28.36 5.89 31.92
C SER A 87 -27.96 4.42 31.95
N ARG A 88 -28.63 3.67 32.83
CA ARG A 88 -28.55 2.21 32.93
C ARG A 88 -29.23 1.63 31.69
N GLN A 89 -28.50 0.91 30.85
CA GLN A 89 -29.10 0.00 29.87
C GLN A 89 -28.53 -1.39 30.13
N ALA A 90 -29.45 -2.31 30.44
CA ALA A 90 -29.18 -3.71 30.75
C ALA A 90 -28.80 -4.47 29.47
N PRO A 91 -27.84 -5.41 29.50
CA PRO A 91 -27.62 -6.31 28.38
C PRO A 91 -28.63 -7.47 28.45
N LYS A 92 -29.57 -7.53 27.50
CA LYS A 92 -30.32 -8.76 27.19
C LYS A 92 -29.57 -9.59 26.16
N ALA A 93 -29.62 -10.90 26.37
CA ALA A 93 -28.85 -11.94 25.70
C ALA A 93 -29.23 -12.20 24.24
N LYS A 94 -28.24 -12.73 23.50
CA LYS A 94 -28.26 -13.77 22.44
C LYS A 94 -29.52 -13.90 21.58
N LYS A 95 -29.39 -13.76 20.25
CA LYS A 95 -29.58 -14.83 19.24
C LYS A 95 -29.27 -14.30 17.83
N GLY A 96 -28.37 -14.95 17.10
CA GLY A 96 -28.08 -14.61 15.71
C GLY A 96 -26.93 -15.44 15.14
N LYS A 97 -27.27 -16.66 14.71
CA LYS A 97 -26.38 -17.60 14.01
C LYS A 97 -25.87 -16.97 12.71
N GLY A 98 -24.61 -16.59 12.66
CA GLY A 98 -23.85 -16.35 11.44
C GLY A 98 -22.60 -17.22 11.52
N ALA A 99 -22.58 -18.30 10.74
CA ALA A 99 -21.52 -19.29 10.73
C ALA A 99 -20.15 -18.64 10.45
N ARG A 100 -19.34 -18.48 11.51
CA ARG A 100 -17.90 -18.32 11.37
C ARG A 100 -17.41 -19.59 10.67
N ARG A 101 -17.05 -19.49 9.39
CA ARG A 101 -16.26 -20.49 8.68
C ARG A 101 -14.93 -20.62 9.41
N SER A 102 -14.94 -21.44 10.45
CA SER A 102 -13.77 -22.08 11.03
C SER A 102 -13.16 -22.90 9.90
N GLY A 103 -12.28 -22.29 9.13
CA GLY A 103 -11.53 -22.95 8.08
C GLY A 103 -10.58 -23.93 8.74
N ASN A 104 -11.00 -25.19 8.84
CA ASN A 104 -10.13 -26.27 9.25
C ASN A 104 -9.01 -26.37 8.19
N PRO A 105 -7.73 -26.09 8.52
CA PRO A 105 -6.65 -25.93 7.55
C PRO A 105 -6.42 -27.18 6.70
N ALA A 106 -6.76 -28.36 7.23
CA ALA A 106 -6.72 -29.63 6.51
C ALA A 106 -7.57 -29.66 5.23
N LYS A 107 -8.70 -28.92 5.19
CA LYS A 107 -9.55 -28.85 3.98
C LYS A 107 -9.01 -27.88 2.93
N ALA A 108 -8.21 -26.87 3.31
CA ALA A 108 -7.56 -25.97 2.35
C ALA A 108 -6.37 -26.65 1.67
N ALA A 109 -5.58 -27.42 2.42
CA ALA A 109 -4.46 -28.18 1.89
C ALA A 109 -4.91 -29.25 0.89
N ALA A 110 -6.01 -29.97 1.17
CA ALA A 110 -6.55 -30.96 0.24
C ALA A 110 -7.04 -30.35 -1.08
N VAL A 111 -7.60 -29.13 -1.04
CA VAL A 111 -8.04 -28.41 -2.25
C VAL A 111 -6.87 -27.89 -3.06
N GLN A 112 -5.75 -27.53 -2.42
CA GLN A 112 -4.52 -27.14 -3.11
C GLN A 112 -3.83 -28.34 -3.77
N ALA A 113 -3.67 -29.46 -3.03
CA ALA A 113 -3.10 -30.68 -3.58
C ALA A 113 -3.89 -31.23 -4.78
N ALA A 114 -5.22 -31.19 -4.73
CA ALA A 114 -6.07 -31.60 -5.85
C ALA A 114 -5.98 -30.66 -7.07
N ARG A 115 -5.56 -29.40 -6.89
CA ARG A 115 -5.33 -28.46 -8.00
C ARG A 115 -3.97 -28.68 -8.64
N ASP A 116 -2.95 -29.00 -7.85
CA ASP A 116 -1.60 -29.26 -8.35
C ASP A 116 -1.55 -30.59 -9.14
N GLU A 117 -2.35 -31.59 -8.78
CA GLU A 117 -2.45 -32.85 -9.55
C GLU A 117 -3.12 -32.67 -10.93
N GLN A 118 -3.92 -31.62 -11.14
CA GLN A 118 -4.54 -31.33 -12.45
C GLN A 118 -3.66 -30.48 -13.39
N GLN A 119 -2.49 -30.01 -12.95
CA GLN A 119 -1.58 -29.19 -13.75
C GLN A 119 -0.30 -29.90 -14.22
N ALA A 120 -0.11 -31.19 -13.90
CA ALA A 120 1.11 -31.92 -14.24
C ALA A 120 1.16 -32.50 -15.68
N THR A 121 0.24 -32.12 -16.57
CA THR A 121 0.28 -32.53 -18.00
C THR A 121 0.21 -31.33 -18.96
N ALA A 122 1.20 -30.44 -18.91
CA ALA A 122 1.66 -29.64 -20.07
C ALA A 122 2.86 -28.77 -19.67
N PRO A 123 4.02 -28.90 -20.33
CA PRO A 123 5.11 -27.95 -20.14
C PRO A 123 4.82 -26.68 -20.95
N GLY A 124 4.73 -25.53 -20.28
CA GLY A 124 4.91 -24.22 -20.91
C GLY A 124 3.65 -23.38 -21.12
N ALA A 125 3.20 -22.68 -20.07
CA ALA A 125 2.48 -21.40 -20.18
C ALA A 125 2.40 -20.71 -18.79
N ALA A 126 3.53 -20.19 -18.32
CA ALA A 126 3.63 -19.46 -17.05
C ALA A 126 3.22 -17.97 -17.19
N PHE A 127 2.11 -17.69 -17.85
CA PHE A 127 1.45 -16.39 -17.79
C PHE A 127 0.04 -16.61 -18.33
N GLY A 128 -0.98 -16.26 -17.54
CA GLY A 128 -2.41 -16.49 -17.84
C GLY A 128 -2.95 -15.61 -18.96
N LEU A 129 -2.21 -15.50 -20.06
CA LEU A 129 -2.67 -15.02 -21.35
C LEU A 129 -2.39 -16.16 -22.32
N GLY A 130 -3.21 -17.21 -22.20
CA GLY A 130 -3.33 -18.19 -23.27
C GLY A 130 -3.65 -17.43 -24.55
N ASP A 131 -2.98 -17.84 -25.61
CA ASP A 131 -3.20 -17.50 -27.00
C ASP A 131 -4.70 -17.56 -27.34
N GLN A 132 -5.45 -16.52 -26.96
CA GLN A 132 -6.73 -16.22 -27.57
C GLN A 132 -6.34 -15.54 -28.86
N GLY A 133 -6.19 -16.37 -29.90
CA GLY A 133 -6.27 -15.92 -31.27
C GLY A 133 -7.38 -14.86 -31.38
N VAL A 134 -7.08 -13.83 -32.14
CA VAL A 134 -8.03 -12.75 -32.45
C VAL A 134 -9.40 -13.40 -32.70
N PRO A 135 -10.47 -13.05 -31.97
CA PRO A 135 -11.79 -13.63 -32.20
C PRO A 135 -12.12 -13.53 -33.68
N ASP A 136 -12.70 -14.57 -34.30
CA ASP A 136 -13.05 -14.57 -35.73
C ASP A 136 -13.95 -13.38 -36.12
N ASP A 137 -14.63 -12.77 -35.13
CA ASP A 137 -15.49 -11.59 -35.27
C ASP A 137 -14.74 -10.24 -35.10
N PHE A 138 -13.41 -10.24 -34.97
CA PHE A 138 -12.63 -9.01 -34.92
C PHE A 138 -12.48 -8.43 -36.32
N ASP A 139 -13.34 -7.45 -36.62
CA ASP A 139 -13.24 -6.66 -37.83
C ASP A 139 -12.52 -5.32 -37.52
N PRO A 140 -11.23 -5.17 -37.90
CA PRO A 140 -10.48 -3.95 -37.65
C PRO A 140 -11.05 -2.73 -38.37
N SER A 141 -11.94 -2.90 -39.36
CA SER A 141 -12.59 -1.79 -40.06
C SER A 141 -13.69 -1.10 -39.25
N GLN A 142 -14.15 -1.72 -38.15
CA GLN A 142 -15.12 -1.12 -37.24
C GLN A 142 -14.52 0.01 -36.38
N PHE A 143 -13.19 0.08 -36.26
CA PHE A 143 -12.54 1.13 -35.50
C PHE A 143 -12.36 2.39 -36.35
N PRO A 144 -12.71 3.58 -35.81
CA PRO A 144 -12.54 4.83 -36.55
C PRO A 144 -11.06 5.10 -36.81
N ASP A 145 -10.72 5.52 -38.04
CA ASP A 145 -9.36 5.88 -38.41
C ASP A 145 -8.81 6.97 -37.48
N LEU A 146 -7.74 6.61 -36.77
CA LEU A 146 -7.07 7.44 -35.76
C LEU A 146 -6.12 8.45 -36.39
N SER A 147 -5.87 8.36 -37.70
CA SER A 147 -5.06 9.31 -38.47
C SER A 147 -5.59 10.74 -38.36
N LYS A 148 -6.89 10.92 -38.06
CA LYS A 148 -7.50 12.24 -37.84
C LYS A 148 -7.17 12.88 -36.49
N TYR A 149 -6.65 12.11 -35.53
CA TYR A 149 -6.31 12.58 -34.17
C TYR A 149 -4.81 12.74 -33.95
N LEU A 150 -3.99 12.19 -34.83
CA LEU A 150 -2.56 12.43 -34.88
C LEU A 150 -2.33 13.66 -35.76
N LYS A 151 -1.91 14.76 -35.13
CA LYS A 151 -1.68 16.06 -35.76
C LYS A 151 -0.18 16.35 -35.80
#